data_AF-A0A6V7KHM8-F1
#
_entry.id   AF-A0A6V7KHM8-F1
#
_cell.length_a   1.000
_cell.length_b   1.000
_cell.length_c   1.000
_cell.angle_alpha   90.00
_cell.angle_beta   90.00
_cell.angle_gamma   90.00
#
_symmetry.space_group_name_H-M   'P 1'
#
loop_
_entity.id
_entity.type
_entity.pdbx_description
1 polymer ?
#
loop_
_entity_poly.entity_id
_entity_poly.type
_entity_poly.pdbx_seq_one_letter_code
_entity_poly.pdbx_strand_id
1 'polypeptide(L)' 'FFMFTKPVDTEEVPDYTSIIKQPMDLETMMTKIDMHSYLCAQEFLDDIDLICRNALEYNPD' A
#
# COMPACT_ATOMS: atom_id res chain seq x y z
N PHE A 1 4.36 10.40 6.22
CA PHE A 1 5.50 9.51 5.90
C PHE A 1 5.48 8.22 6.71
N PHE A 2 5.55 8.23 8.04
CA PHE A 2 5.52 6.99 8.83
C PHE A 2 4.22 6.17 8.67
N MET A 3 3.09 6.82 8.37
CA MET A 3 1.79 6.15 8.13
C MET A 3 1.80 5.14 6.97
N PHE A 4 2.82 5.16 6.09
CA PHE A 4 2.90 4.28 4.92
C PHE A 4 4.04 3.26 5.02
N THR A 5 4.78 3.24 6.13
CA THR A 5 5.95 2.36 6.27
C THR A 5 5.61 0.92 6.57
N LYS A 6 4.39 0.65 7.04
CA LYS A 6 3.89 -0.67 7.43
C LYS A 6 2.46 -0.85 6.92
N PRO A 7 1.96 -2.09 6.83
CA PRO A 7 0.55 -2.36 6.54
C PRO A 7 -0.35 -1.64 7.55
N VAL A 8 -1.55 -1.24 7.10
CA VAL A 8 -2.58 -0.69 8.01
C VAL A 8 -3.01 -1.78 8.98
N ASP A 9 -3.00 -1.44 10.27
CA ASP A 9 -3.47 -2.33 11.32
C ASP A 9 -5.00 -2.40 11.31
N THR A 10 -5.54 -3.56 10.93
CA THR A 10 -6.99 -3.78 10.85
C THR A 10 -7.66 -3.97 12.21
N GLU A 11 -6.91 -4.18 13.29
CA GLU A 11 -7.48 -4.16 14.63
C GLU A 11 -7.80 -2.72 15.06
N GLU A 12 -6.92 -1.78 14.70
CA GLU A 12 -7.10 -0.33 14.94
C GLU A 12 -8.03 0.32 13.90
N VAL A 13 -8.06 -0.20 12.66
CA VAL A 13 -8.87 0.30 11.55
C VAL A 13 -9.72 -0.81 10.91
N PRO A 14 -10.81 -1.25 11.56
CA PRO A 14 -11.53 -2.48 11.20
C PRO A 14 -12.24 -2.45 9.84
N ASP A 15 -12.62 -1.27 9.37
CA ASP A 15 -13.32 -1.08 8.09
C ASP A 15 -12.36 -0.90 6.90
N TYR A 16 -11.05 -0.80 7.12
CA TYR A 16 -10.07 -0.51 6.07
C TYR A 16 -10.16 -1.49 4.89
N THR A 17 -10.19 -2.80 5.17
CA THR A 17 -10.25 -3.85 4.12
C THR A 17 -11.64 -3.95 3.46
N SER A 18 -12.66 -3.37 4.08
CA SER A 18 -14.00 -3.28 3.48
C SER A 18 -14.07 -2.19 2.41
N ILE A 19 -13.23 -1.16 2.52
CA ILE A 19 -13.12 -0.04 1.58
C ILE A 19 -11.99 -0.32 0.58
N ILE A 20 -10.75 -0.44 1.07
CA ILE A 20 -9.56 -0.65 0.28
C ILE A 20 -9.39 -2.12 -0.12
N LYS A 21 -9.49 -2.39 -1.42
CA LYS A 21 -9.45 -3.76 -1.97
C LYS A 21 -8.04 -4.30 -2.20
N GLN A 22 -7.07 -3.41 -2.39
CA GLN A 22 -5.68 -3.76 -2.62
C GLN A 22 -4.79 -2.93 -1.72
N PRO A 23 -4.64 -3.30 -0.42
CA PRO A 23 -3.72 -2.63 0.48
C PRO A 23 -2.28 -2.65 -0.06
N MET A 24 -1.53 -1.58 0.20
CA MET A 24 -0.11 -1.48 -0.13
C MET A 24 0.59 -0.54 0.85
N ASP A 25 1.86 -0.82 1.11
CA ASP A 25 2.73 -0.11 2.04
C ASP A 25 4.21 -0.36 1.68
N LEU A 26 5.14 0.42 2.24
CA LEU A 26 6.56 0.34 1.89
C LEU A 26 7.25 -0.94 2.38
N GLU A 27 6.78 -1.59 3.46
CA GLU A 27 7.34 -2.87 3.93
C GLU A 27 6.95 -4.01 2.97
N THR A 28 5.71 -4.01 2.49
CA THR A 28 5.25 -4.91 1.43
C THR A 28 6.04 -4.69 0.12
N MET A 29 6.24 -3.43 -0.29
CA MET A 29 7.06 -3.12 -1.46
C MET A 29 8.50 -3.59 -1.30
N MET A 30 9.12 -3.41 -0.13
CA MET A 30 10.48 -3.90 0.14
C MET A 30 10.56 -5.42 0.01
N THR A 31 9.56 -6.14 0.53
CA THR A 31 9.44 -7.60 0.38
C THR A 31 9.35 -8.00 -1.10
N LYS A 32 8.57 -7.25 -1.91
CA LYS A 32 8.48 -7.48 -3.36
C LYS A 32 9.82 -7.25 -4.08
N ILE A 33 10.62 -6.28 -3.65
CA ILE A 33 11.98 -6.06 -4.16
C ILE A 33 12.88 -7.26 -3.83
N ASP A 34 12.91 -7.68 -2.57
CA ASP A 34 13.75 -8.80 -2.12
C ASP A 34 13.39 -10.11 -2.85
N MET A 35 12.09 -10.30 -3.14
CA MET A 35 11.57 -11.45 -3.89
C MET A 35 11.73 -11.32 -5.42
N HIS A 36 12.30 -10.22 -5.92
CA HIS A 36 12.42 -9.94 -7.36
C HIS A 36 11.07 -9.97 -8.09
N SER A 37 10.00 -9.56 -7.39
CA SER A 37 8.63 -9.59 -7.90
C SER A 37 8.30 -8.44 -8.85
N TYR A 38 9.12 -7.40 -8.90
CA TYR A 38 9.02 -6.32 -9.89
C TYR A 38 9.88 -6.65 -11.11
N LEU A 39 9.23 -6.94 -12.24
CA LEU A 39 9.88 -7.24 -13.51
C LEU A 39 10.32 -5.98 -14.25
N CYS A 40 9.72 -4.84 -13.92
CA CYS A 40 10.08 -3.54 -14.48
C CYS A 40 9.79 -2.39 -13.51
N ALA A 41 10.36 -1.22 -13.81
CA ALA A 41 10.16 -0.01 -13.00
C ALA A 41 8.68 0.43 -12.94
N GLN A 42 7.88 0.15 -13.97
CA GLN A 42 6.46 0.52 -13.98
C GLN A 42 5.70 -0.20 -12.87
N GLU A 43 5.93 -1.48 -12.64
CA GLU A 43 5.23 -2.23 -11.58
C GLU A 43 5.56 -1.72 -10.17
N PHE A 44 6.79 -1.22 -9.96
CA PHE A 44 7.16 -0.53 -8.73
C PHE A 44 6.43 0.80 -8.57
N LEU A 45 6.35 1.59 -9.65
CA LEU A 45 5.62 2.86 -9.66
C LEU A 45 4.11 2.66 -9.45
N ASP A 46 3.53 1.59 -9.99
CA ASP A 46 2.12 1.25 -9.82
C ASP A 46 1.77 1.02 -8.34
N ASP A 47 2.67 0.43 -7.55
CA ASP A 47 2.49 0.27 -6.11
C ASP A 47 2.67 1.58 -5.34
N ILE A 48 3.56 2.48 -5.77
CA ILE A 48 3.64 3.85 -5.21
C ILE A 48 2.31 4.59 -5.45
N ASP A 49 1.79 4.52 -6.67
CA ASP A 49 0.52 5.15 -7.03
C ASP A 49 -0.65 4.48 -6.29
N LEU A 50 -0.58 3.17 -6.02
CA LEU A 50 -1.56 2.45 -5.22
C LEU A 50 -1.60 2.95 -3.77
N ILE A 51 -0.44 3.20 -3.12
CA ILE A 51 -0.39 3.81 -1.78
C ILE A 51 -1.14 5.15 -1.79
N CYS A 52 -0.85 6.01 -2.78
CA CYS A 52 -1.51 7.31 -2.91
C CYS A 52 -3.02 7.19 -3.15
N ARG A 53 -3.45 6.31 -4.06
CA ARG A 53 -4.87 6.07 -4.35
C ARG A 53 -5.62 5.56 -3.12
N ASN A 54 -5.06 4.58 -2.42
CA ASN A 54 -5.67 4.04 -1.19
C ASN A 54 -5.78 5.11 -0.12
N ALA A 55 -4.77 5.97 0.03
CA ALA A 55 -4.80 7.06 0.99
C ALA A 55 -5.90 8.08 0.67
N LEU A 56 -6.08 8.45 -0.60
CA LEU A 56 -7.12 9.38 -1.05
C LEU A 56 -8.53 8.77 -1.02
N GLU A 57 -8.66 7.48 -1.32
CA GLU A 57 -9.94 6.77 -1.28
C GLU A 57 -10.44 6.58 0.15
N TYR A 58 -9.55 6.22 1.07
CA TYR A 58 -9.90 6.02 2.48
C TYR A 58 -10.01 7.33 3.27
N ASN A 59 -9.20 8.34 2.92
CA ASN A 59 -9.19 9.66 3.57
C ASN A 59 -9.56 10.76 2.56
N PRO A 60 -10.81 10.80 2.05
CA PRO A 60 -11.28 11.89 1.23
C PRO A 60 -11.59 13.10 2.14
N ASP A 61 -10.62 13.99 2.34
CA ASP A 61 -10.68 15.26 3.10
C ASP A 61 -11.69 15.35 4.27
#